data_AF-A0A526M6Y4-F1
#
_entry.id   AF-A0A526M6Y4-F1
#
_cell.length_a   1.000
_cell.length_b   1.000
_cell.length_c   1.000
_cell.angle_alpha   90.00
_cell.angle_beta   90.00
_cell.angle_gamma   90.00
#
_symmetry.space_group_name_H-M   'P 1'
#
loop_
_entity.id
_entity.type
_entity.pdbx_description
1 polymer ?
#
loop_
_entity_poly.entity_id
_entity_poly.type
_entity_poly.pdbx_seq_one_letter_code
_entity_poly.pdbx_strand_id
1 'polypeptide(L)'
;MFFTVISSWSEVPADSRDSAFLLVDNWDDWFSYRTMFTLWIFDEHAARHQVGSVKIGQHGLRPSGTTSPGLRAPELPETFDSLDDRFFSLGQDENYYETLNSLSMPQRDKRS
;
A
#
# COMPACT_ATOMS: atom_id res chain seq x y z
N MET A 1 -3.67 -8.11 10.72
CA MET A 1 -2.89 -7.75 9.53
C MET A 1 -3.85 -7.37 8.42
N PHE A 2 -4.11 -6.08 8.32
CA PHE A 2 -5.03 -5.47 7.39
C PHE A 2 -4.39 -5.15 6.03
N PHE A 3 -3.11 -4.74 6.02
CA PHE A 3 -2.37 -4.44 4.79
C PHE A 3 -1.54 -5.62 4.32
N THR A 4 -1.56 -5.90 3.02
CA THR A 4 -0.72 -6.89 2.34
C THR A 4 -0.03 -6.25 1.14
N VAL A 5 1.29 -6.40 1.03
CA VAL A 5 2.06 -5.95 -0.14
C VAL A 5 2.05 -7.05 -1.19
N ILE A 6 1.64 -6.71 -2.42
CA ILE A 6 1.58 -7.64 -3.55
C ILE A 6 2.30 -7.06 -4.75
N SER A 7 2.94 -7.92 -5.54
CA SER A 7 3.54 -7.56 -6.83
C SER A 7 2.60 -7.85 -8.01
N SER A 8 1.61 -8.73 -7.81
CA SER A 8 0.65 -9.15 -8.82
C SER A 8 -0.71 -9.50 -8.20
N TRP A 9 -1.77 -9.28 -8.98
CA TRP A 9 -3.14 -9.69 -8.64
C TRP A 9 -3.31 -11.20 -8.43
N SER A 10 -2.41 -12.02 -8.96
CA SER A 10 -2.40 -13.47 -8.74
C SER A 10 -2.14 -13.86 -7.28
N GLU A 11 -1.59 -12.95 -6.48
CA GLU A 11 -1.31 -13.18 -5.05
C GLU A 11 -2.52 -12.90 -4.17
N VAL A 12 -3.57 -12.26 -4.71
CA VAL A 12 -4.78 -11.92 -3.96
C VAL A 12 -5.71 -13.14 -3.89
N PRO A 13 -6.03 -13.65 -2.68
CA PRO A 13 -7.03 -14.69 -2.53
C PRO A 13 -8.39 -14.25 -3.08
N ALA A 14 -9.10 -15.16 -3.75
CA ALA A 14 -10.39 -14.86 -4.39
C ALA A 14 -11.46 -14.38 -3.39
N ASP A 15 -11.41 -14.87 -2.15
CA ASP A 15 -12.36 -14.56 -1.07
C ASP A 15 -11.88 -13.45 -0.13
N SER A 16 -10.93 -12.61 -0.57
CA SER A 16 -10.42 -11.49 0.24
C SER A 16 -11.54 -10.50 0.56
N ARG A 17 -11.68 -10.18 1.85
CA ARG A 17 -12.65 -9.23 2.43
C ARG A 17 -11.99 -8.48 3.57
N ASP A 18 -12.48 -7.28 3.86
CA ASP A 18 -11.99 -6.44 4.97
C ASP A 18 -10.45 -6.36 5.00
N SER A 19 -9.86 -6.19 3.82
CA SER A 19 -8.40 -6.28 3.60
C SER A 19 -7.95 -5.17 2.68
N ALA A 20 -6.73 -4.69 2.89
CA ALA A 20 -6.07 -3.70 2.05
C ALA A 20 -4.86 -4.31 1.35
N PHE A 21 -4.71 -4.02 0.06
CA PHE A 21 -3.61 -4.48 -0.76
C PHE A 21 -2.83 -3.30 -1.32
N LEU A 22 -1.51 -3.35 -1.17
CA LEU A 22 -0.56 -2.41 -1.75
C LEU A 22 0.08 -3.07 -2.96
N LEU A 23 -0.44 -2.75 -4.14
CA LEU A 23 0.11 -3.25 -5.39
C LEU A 23 1.35 -2.44 -5.76
N VAL A 24 2.50 -3.10 -5.87
CA VAL A 24 3.75 -2.48 -6.31
C VAL A 24 3.57 -1.94 -7.73
N ASP A 25 3.76 -0.63 -7.89
CA ASP A 25 3.75 -0.03 -9.22
C ASP A 25 5.14 -0.23 -9.86
N ASN A 26 5.20 -1.14 -10.83
CA ASN A 26 6.44 -1.50 -11.54
C ASN A 26 6.71 -0.60 -12.75
N TRP A 27 6.20 0.64 -12.79
CA TRP A 27 6.48 1.54 -13.90
C TRP A 27 7.99 1.70 -14.10
N ASP A 28 8.40 1.47 -15.35
CA ASP A 28 9.71 1.01 -15.81
C ASP A 28 10.76 2.13 -15.82
N ASP A 29 11.05 2.69 -14.66
CA ASP A 29 12.06 3.73 -14.51
C ASP A 29 13.32 3.14 -13.88
N TRP A 30 14.22 2.70 -14.76
CA TRP A 30 15.53 2.08 -14.48
C TRP A 30 16.46 2.86 -13.54
N PHE A 31 16.03 3.98 -12.94
CA PHE A 31 16.83 4.84 -12.09
C PHE A 31 16.10 5.42 -10.86
N SER A 32 14.84 5.07 -10.60
CA SER A 32 14.02 5.74 -9.58
C SER A 32 13.57 4.76 -8.47
N TYR A 33 13.51 5.22 -7.22
CA TYR A 33 13.19 4.40 -6.04
C TYR A 33 11.86 3.64 -6.19
N ARG A 34 11.82 2.34 -5.86
CA ARG A 34 10.59 1.54 -5.82
C ARG A 34 9.84 1.82 -4.53
N THR A 35 9.20 2.99 -4.49
CA THR A 35 8.44 3.48 -3.34
C THR A 35 6.98 3.70 -3.70
N MET A 36 6.57 3.52 -4.96
CA MET A 36 5.21 3.74 -5.41
C MET A 36 4.37 2.46 -5.31
N PHE A 37 3.19 2.59 -4.73
CA PHE A 37 2.20 1.54 -4.60
C PHE A 37 0.83 2.07 -4.98
N THR A 38 -0.03 1.23 -5.53
CA THR A 38 -1.47 1.53 -5.64
C THR A 38 -2.20 0.84 -4.50
N LEU A 39 -2.94 1.61 -3.69
CA LEU A 39 -3.73 1.08 -2.59
C LEU A 39 -5.12 0.64 -3.09
N TRP A 40 -5.47 -0.59 -2.74
CA TRP A 40 -6.78 -1.20 -2.97
C TRP A 40 -7.39 -1.65 -1.64
N ILE A 41 -8.67 -1.39 -1.44
CA ILE A 41 -9.43 -1.89 -0.29
C ILE A 41 -10.50 -2.86 -0.78
N PHE A 42 -10.61 -3.98 -0.08
CA PHE A 42 -11.70 -4.94 -0.22
C PHE A 42 -12.64 -4.75 0.96
N ASP A 43 -13.90 -4.50 0.68
CA ASP A 43 -14.92 -4.35 1.72
C ASP A 43 -15.48 -5.72 2.20
N GLU A 44 -16.47 -5.68 3.09
CA GLU A 44 -17.15 -6.86 3.64
C GLU A 44 -17.87 -7.69 2.56
N HIS A 45 -18.15 -7.09 1.40
CA HIS A 45 -18.79 -7.74 0.25
C HIS A 45 -17.79 -8.28 -0.78
N ALA A 46 -16.48 -8.23 -0.49
CA ALA A 46 -15.39 -8.52 -1.43
C ALA A 46 -15.35 -7.58 -2.65
N ALA A 47 -16.02 -6.42 -2.58
CA ALA A 47 -15.92 -5.43 -3.64
C ALA A 47 -14.59 -4.69 -3.53
N ARG A 48 -13.97 -4.45 -4.70
CA ARG A 48 -12.63 -3.86 -4.81
C ARG A 48 -12.75 -2.37 -5.06
N HIS A 49 -12.13 -1.58 -4.20
CA HIS A 49 -12.11 -0.13 -4.26
C HIS A 49 -10.67 0.33 -4.47
N GLN A 50 -10.39 0.95 -5.62
CA GLN A 50 -9.11 1.61 -5.84
C GLN A 50 -9.11 2.94 -5.08
N VAL A 51 -8.20 3.08 -4.12
CA VAL A 51 -8.08 4.30 -3.32
C VAL A 51 -7.24 5.34 -4.05
N GLY A 52 -6.11 4.91 -4.61
CA GLY A 52 -5.17 5.76 -5.33
C GLY A 52 -3.72 5.37 -5.09
N SER A 53 -2.81 6.19 -5.58
CA SER A 53 -1.37 5.96 -5.48
C SER A 53 -0.82 6.49 -4.16
N VAL A 54 0.03 5.69 -3.50
CA VAL A 54 0.74 6.03 -2.28
C VAL A 54 2.23 5.76 -2.45
N LYS A 55 3.05 6.75 -2.09
CA LYS A 55 4.48 6.55 -1.96
C LYS A 55 4.80 6.13 -0.53
N ILE A 56 5.38 4.95 -0.34
CA ILE A 56 5.89 4.50 0.95
C ILE A 56 7.41 4.52 0.89
N GLY A 57 8.01 5.40 1.69
CA GLY A 57 9.45 5.53 1.84
C GLY A 57 9.94 4.99 3.18
N GLN A 58 11.24 4.75 3.26
CA GLN A 58 11.94 4.40 4.49
C GLN A 58 13.09 5.40 4.70
N HIS A 59 13.35 5.77 5.95
CA HIS A 59 14.50 6.59 6.29
C HIS A 59 15.81 5.85 5.95
N GLY A 60 16.72 6.54 5.25
CA GLY A 60 18.05 6.01 4.92
C GLY A 60 18.15 5.26 3.60
N LEU A 61 17.11 5.25 2.75
CA LEU A 61 17.20 4.75 1.38
C LEU A 61 18.34 5.47 0.62
N ARG A 62 19.16 4.70 -0.10
CA ARG A 62 20.30 5.20 -0.87
C ARG A 62 20.21 4.77 -2.34
N PRO A 63 20.61 5.63 -3.29
CA PRO A 63 20.69 5.22 -4.68
C PRO A 63 21.76 4.15 -4.85
N SER A 64 21.42 3.01 -5.47
CA SER A 64 22.32 1.88 -5.73
C SER A 64 22.18 1.34 -7.16
N GLY A 65 23.17 0.67 -7.74
CA GLY A 65 23.00 0.01 -9.04
C GLY A 65 22.03 -1.20 -8.99
N THR A 66 21.67 -1.65 -7.78
CA THR A 66 20.87 -2.85 -7.55
C THR A 66 19.62 -2.49 -6.74
N THR A 67 18.46 -2.95 -7.20
CA THR A 67 17.19 -2.81 -6.49
C THR A 67 17.12 -3.88 -5.40
N SER A 68 17.51 -3.50 -4.18
CA SER A 68 17.43 -4.36 -2.99
C SER A 68 16.59 -3.68 -1.89
N PRO A 69 15.84 -4.44 -1.08
CA PRO A 69 15.19 -3.91 0.13
C PRO A 69 16.19 -3.17 1.03
N GLY A 70 15.79 -2.04 1.60
CA GLY A 70 16.65 -1.19 2.43
C GLY A 70 17.62 -0.27 1.67
N LEU A 71 17.77 -0.44 0.35
CA LEU A 71 18.57 0.45 -0.51
C LEU A 71 17.68 1.35 -1.37
N ARG A 72 17.01 0.77 -2.39
CA ARG A 72 16.13 1.51 -3.32
C ARG A 72 14.64 1.26 -3.12
N ALA A 73 14.28 0.30 -2.26
CA ALA A 73 12.92 -0.05 -1.90
C ALA A 73 12.81 -0.10 -0.37
N PRO A 74 11.67 0.32 0.22
CA PRO A 74 11.44 0.15 1.64
C PRO A 74 11.40 -1.34 1.99
N GLU A 75 11.96 -1.73 3.13
CA GLU A 75 11.89 -3.10 3.65
C GLU A 75 10.54 -3.31 4.35
N LEU A 76 9.47 -3.29 3.56
CA LEU A 76 8.12 -3.51 4.07
C LEU A 76 7.92 -5.00 4.38
N PRO A 77 7.29 -5.32 5.53
CA PRO A 77 6.75 -6.65 5.75
C PRO A 77 5.73 -7.00 4.66
N GLU A 78 5.63 -8.28 4.30
CA GLU A 78 4.60 -8.75 3.36
C GLU A 78 3.18 -8.42 3.85
N THR A 79 2.97 -8.44 5.17
CA THR A 79 1.72 -8.10 5.82
C THR A 79 1.95 -7.25 7.07
N PHE A 80 1.10 -6.25 7.33
CA PHE A 80 1.20 -5.39 8.51
C PHE A 80 -0.14 -4.69 8.83
N ASP A 81 -0.31 -4.22 10.07
CA ASP A 81 -1.42 -3.34 10.47
C ASP A 81 -1.01 -1.87 10.52
N SER A 82 0.26 -1.62 10.85
CA SER A 82 0.88 -0.29 10.88
C SER A 82 2.37 -0.41 10.60
N LEU A 83 2.97 0.63 10.02
CA LEU A 83 4.43 0.74 9.91
C LEU A 83 4.97 1.57 11.08
N ASP A 84 6.19 1.27 11.51
CA ASP A 84 6.88 2.05 12.53
C ASP A 84 7.48 3.35 11.96
N ASP A 85 8.04 4.18 12.84
CA ASP A 85 8.56 5.52 12.53
C ASP A 85 9.73 5.52 11.52
N ARG A 86 10.26 4.34 11.13
CA ARG A 86 11.26 4.25 10.05
C ARG A 86 10.63 4.48 8.68
N PHE A 87 9.31 4.37 8.56
CA PHE A 87 8.57 4.52 7.31
C PHE A 87 7.73 5.79 7.30
N PHE A 88 7.54 6.34 6.10
CA PHE A 88 6.62 7.45 5.87
C PHE A 88 5.82 7.17 4.60
N SER A 89 4.56 7.61 4.60
CA SER A 89 3.66 7.46 3.45
C SER A 89 3.17 8.81 2.96
N LEU A 90 3.16 9.00 1.64
CA LEU A 90 2.63 10.19 0.99
C LEU A 90 1.63 9.77 -0.08
N GLY A 91 0.34 10.02 0.16
CA GLY A 91 -0.69 9.92 -0.88
C GLY A 91 -0.39 10.92 -2.00
N GLN A 92 -0.53 10.51 -3.26
CA GLN A 92 -0.19 11.37 -4.39
C GLN A 92 -1.39 12.17 -4.93
N ASP A 93 -2.61 11.83 -4.52
CA ASP A 93 -3.84 12.43 -5.04
C ASP A 93 -4.76 12.89 -3.91
N GLU A 94 -5.52 13.98 -4.11
CA GLU A 94 -6.57 14.44 -3.16
C GLU A 94 -7.58 13.32 -2.86
N ASN A 95 -7.89 12.52 -3.88
CA ASN A 95 -8.81 11.38 -3.78
C ASN A 95 -8.34 10.30 -2.80
N TYR A 96 -7.04 10.22 -2.47
CA TYR A 96 -6.51 9.23 -1.53
C TYR A 96 -7.09 9.42 -0.12
N TYR A 97 -7.05 10.65 0.39
CA TYR A 97 -7.57 10.95 1.73
C TYR A 97 -9.10 10.99 1.76
N GLU A 98 -9.75 11.41 0.67
CA GLU A 98 -11.22 11.37 0.56
C GLU A 98 -11.76 9.94 0.52
N THR A 99 -11.15 9.07 -0.29
CA THR A 99 -11.56 7.66 -0.41
C THR A 99 -11.22 6.88 0.86
N LEU A 100 -10.07 7.14 1.49
CA LEU A 100 -9.78 6.55 2.81
C LEU A 100 -10.82 6.99 3.84
N ASN A 101 -11.15 8.28 3.92
CA ASN A 101 -12.15 8.75 4.88
C ASN A 101 -13.53 8.18 4.59
N SER A 102 -13.95 8.10 3.32
CA SER A 102 -15.25 7.54 2.94
C SER A 102 -15.36 6.04 3.22
N LEU A 103 -14.27 5.28 3.06
CA LEU A 103 -14.20 3.86 3.41
C LEU A 103 -14.04 3.62 4.91
N SER A 104 -13.45 4.59 5.64
CA SER A 104 -13.36 4.56 7.11
C SER A 104 -14.70 4.79 7.78
N MET A 105 -15.60 5.55 7.15
CA MET A 105 -16.91 5.90 7.69
C MET A 105 -17.84 4.68 7.91
N PRO A 106 -17.95 3.68 7.02
CA PRO A 106 -18.73 2.47 7.30
C PRO A 106 -18.03 1.48 8.26
N GLN A 107 -16.70 1.54 8.42
CA GLN A 107 -15.95 0.60 9.27
C GLN A 107 -15.88 1.01 10.75
N ARG A 108 -16.06 2.30 11.07
CA ARG A 108 -16.03 2.82 12.45
C ARG A 108 -17.34 2.69 13.22
N ASP A 109 -18.48 2.57 12.54
CA ASP A 109 -19.81 2.57 13.19
C ASP A 109 -20.25 1.19 13.73
N LYS A 110 -19.50 0.11 13.47
CA LYS A 110 -19.81 -1.25 14.00
C LYS A 110 -19.09 -1.57 15.33
N ARG A 111 -18.50 -0.58 16.00
CA ARG A 111 -17.94 -0.72 17.36
C ARG A 111 -18.64 0.22 18.34
N SER A 112 -19.92 -0.01 18.60
CA SER A 112 -20.64 0.49 19.78
C SER A 112 -21.73 -0.49 20.19
#